data_AF-A0A4S2B438-F1
#
_entry.id   AF-A0A4S2B438-F1
#
_cell.length_a   1.000
_cell.length_b   1.000
_cell.length_c   1.000
_cell.angle_alpha   90.00
_cell.angle_beta   90.00
_cell.angle_gamma   90.00
#
_symmetry.space_group_name_H-M   'P 1'
#
loop_
_entity.id
_entity.type
_entity.pdbx_description
1 polymer ?
#
loop_
_entity_poly.entity_id
_entity_poly.type
_entity_poly.pdbx_seq_one_letter_code
_entity_poly.pdbx_strand_id
1 'polypeptide(L)'
;MKKFCGVYGGWELLIAGLVLLFQSVMNILFMQLYFLAEAKRLALFSGALVNSYCLFVLVLPVLMEKIEILKGERLLDFLDVSAGEGRLTFPVLSGFLGEQALGGFLGTVLILTGRTVLEWGGAVVAGIYCFVVLGFAMGITSMSLFRFVLCFSSKHWSVYGFAAFASLSIMICFFMVGVKSVA
;
A
#
# COMPACT_ATOMS: atom_id res chain seq x y z
N MET A 1 8.33 15.17 30.98
CA MET A 1 8.02 14.01 30.12
C MET A 1 6.51 13.82 29.91
N LYS A 2 5.76 14.85 29.46
CA LYS A 2 4.28 14.82 29.42
C LYS A 2 3.69 15.20 28.05
N LYS A 3 4.48 15.15 26.96
CA LYS A 3 4.07 15.61 25.62
C LYS A 3 4.36 14.67 24.44
N PHE A 4 4.80 13.43 24.69
CA PHE A 4 4.79 12.37 23.66
C PHE A 4 3.51 11.50 23.72
N CYS A 5 2.70 11.62 24.78
CA CYS A 5 1.40 10.95 24.95
C CYS A 5 0.22 11.75 24.35
N GLY A 6 0.43 12.48 23.26
CA GLY A 6 -0.65 13.25 22.62
C GLY A 6 -1.48 12.42 21.65
N VAL A 7 -0.83 11.49 20.93
CA VAL A 7 -1.39 10.82 19.75
C VAL A 7 -1.53 9.30 19.93
N TYR A 8 -0.78 8.74 20.88
CA TYR A 8 -0.78 7.31 21.19
C TYR A 8 -1.27 7.09 22.62
N GLY A 9 -2.38 6.38 22.78
CA GLY A 9 -2.79 5.81 24.06
C GLY A 9 -1.76 4.79 24.57
N GLY A 10 -1.73 4.55 25.89
CA GLY A 10 -0.76 3.61 26.49
C GLY A 10 -0.82 2.19 25.87
N TRP A 11 -2.01 1.76 25.43
CA TRP A 11 -2.22 0.50 24.71
C TRP A 11 -1.67 0.52 23.28
N GLU A 12 -1.85 1.62 22.56
CA GLU A 12 -1.37 1.77 21.18
C GLU A 12 0.15 1.83 21.12
N LEU A 13 0.76 2.43 22.15
CA LEU A 13 2.22 2.48 22.31
C LEU A 13 2.81 1.10 22.62
N LEU A 14 2.06 0.27 23.35
CA LEU A 14 2.40 -1.13 23.64
C LEU A 14 2.32 -1.99 22.37
N ILE A 15 1.27 -1.82 21.57
CA ILE A 15 1.11 -2.49 20.26
C ILE A 15 2.22 -2.06 19.29
N ALA A 16 2.51 -0.75 19.19
CA ALA A 16 3.60 -0.23 18.37
C ALA A 16 4.96 -0.80 18.81
N GLY A 17 5.19 -0.91 20.11
CA GLY A 17 6.39 -1.55 20.68
C GLY A 17 6.51 -3.03 20.31
N LEU A 18 5.41 -3.79 20.40
CA LEU A 18 5.36 -5.19 20.00
C LEU A 18 5.64 -5.39 18.50
N VAL A 19 5.05 -4.55 17.65
CA VAL A 19 5.27 -4.56 16.19
C VAL A 19 6.73 -4.23 15.86
N LEU A 20 7.32 -3.24 16.53
CA LEU A 20 8.74 -2.89 16.39
C LEU A 20 9.67 -4.03 16.82
N LEU A 21 9.33 -4.73 17.90
CA LEU A 21 10.12 -5.85 18.41
C LEU A 21 10.06 -7.04 17.44
N PHE A 22 8.86 -7.38 16.97
CA PHE A 22 8.68 -8.41 15.93
C PHE A 22 9.46 -8.05 14.66
N GLN A 23 9.35 -6.79 14.21
CA GLN A 23 10.04 -6.30 13.04
C GLN A 23 11.57 -6.35 13.17
N SER A 24 12.12 -5.97 14.32
CA SER A 24 13.56 -6.00 14.55
C SER A 24 14.10 -7.42 14.59
N VAL A 25 13.37 -8.37 15.19
CA VAL A 25 13.69 -9.81 15.13
C VAL A 25 13.69 -10.29 13.67
N MET A 26 12.67 -9.91 12.89
CA MET A 26 12.60 -10.29 11.49
C MET A 26 13.73 -9.68 10.65
N ASN A 27 14.06 -8.42 10.87
CA ASN A 27 15.14 -7.75 10.17
C ASN A 27 16.51 -8.40 10.48
N ILE A 28 16.75 -8.83 11.72
CA ILE A 28 17.95 -9.57 12.10
C ILE A 28 18.01 -10.93 11.38
N LEU A 29 16.90 -11.68 11.39
CA LEU A 29 16.81 -12.98 10.71
C LEU A 29 17.02 -12.85 9.20
N PHE A 30 16.42 -11.86 8.55
CA PHE A 30 16.63 -11.58 7.13
C PHE A 30 18.08 -11.19 6.85
N MET A 31 18.68 -10.31 7.65
CA MET A 31 20.09 -9.93 7.48
C MET A 31 21.02 -11.14 7.62
N GLN A 32 20.78 -12.03 8.58
CA GLN A 32 21.53 -13.29 8.71
C GLN A 32 21.37 -14.18 7.48
N LEU A 33 20.14 -14.33 6.98
CA LEU A 33 19.85 -15.14 5.78
C LEU A 33 20.56 -14.58 4.52
N TYR A 34 20.55 -13.26 4.34
CA TYR A 34 21.21 -12.62 3.20
C TYR A 34 22.74 -12.58 3.31
N PHE A 35 23.29 -12.49 4.53
CA PHE A 35 24.73 -12.62 4.74
C PHE A 35 25.22 -14.04 4.43
N LEU A 36 24.41 -15.07 4.76
CA LEU A 36 24.70 -16.45 4.41
C LEU A 36 24.70 -16.68 2.88
N ALA A 37 23.89 -15.92 2.15
CA ALA A 37 23.76 -15.98 0.70
C ALA A 37 24.73 -15.04 -0.07
N GLU A 38 25.67 -14.38 0.62
CA GLU A 38 26.59 -13.35 0.10
C GLU A 38 25.92 -12.18 -0.67
N ALA A 39 24.60 -12.05 -0.61
CA ALA A 39 23.80 -11.11 -1.39
C ALA A 39 23.67 -9.74 -0.69
N LYS A 40 24.80 -9.12 -0.31
CA LYS A 40 24.84 -7.88 0.49
C LYS A 40 24.02 -6.73 -0.10
N ARG A 41 24.02 -6.57 -1.43
CA ARG A 41 23.29 -5.50 -2.11
C ARG A 41 21.77 -5.68 -2.04
N LEU A 42 21.31 -6.93 -2.07
CA LEU A 42 19.89 -7.27 -1.98
C LEU A 42 19.39 -7.15 -0.54
N ALA A 43 20.24 -7.47 0.44
CA ALA A 43 19.98 -7.27 1.87
C ALA A 43 19.75 -5.79 2.22
N LEU A 44 20.59 -4.90 1.69
CA LEU A 44 20.47 -3.46 1.92
C LEU A 44 19.21 -2.88 1.25
N PHE A 45 18.85 -3.38 0.07
CA PHE A 45 17.64 -2.97 -0.63
C PHE A 45 16.38 -3.41 0.14
N SER A 46 16.27 -4.70 0.48
CA SER A 46 15.12 -5.23 1.20
C SER A 46 15.00 -4.63 2.60
N GLY A 47 16.12 -4.48 3.31
CA GLY A 47 16.17 -3.80 4.60
C GLY A 47 15.68 -2.35 4.53
N ALA A 48 16.13 -1.57 3.54
CA ALA A 48 15.69 -0.18 3.38
C ALA A 48 14.19 -0.10 3.05
N LEU A 49 13.70 -0.97 2.15
CA LEU A 49 12.31 -1.01 1.75
C LEU A 49 11.37 -1.36 2.93
N VAL A 50 11.65 -2.46 3.62
CA VAL A 50 10.79 -2.95 4.72
C VAL A 50 10.81 -1.99 5.90
N ASN A 51 11.97 -1.41 6.25
CA ASN A 51 12.04 -0.41 7.31
C ASN A 51 11.28 0.88 6.96
N SER A 52 11.28 1.28 5.69
CA SER A 52 10.48 2.43 5.22
C SER A 52 8.98 2.19 5.39
N TYR A 53 8.49 0.99 5.05
CA TYR A 53 7.09 0.60 5.31
C TYR A 53 6.76 0.53 6.80
N CYS A 54 7.66 -0.01 7.62
CA CYS A 54 7.44 -0.06 9.06
C CYS A 54 7.35 1.35 9.66
N LEU A 55 8.25 2.25 9.26
CA LEU A 55 8.17 3.66 9.65
C LEU A 55 6.85 4.29 9.21
N PHE A 56 6.41 4.01 7.98
CA PHE A 56 5.12 4.49 7.48
C PHE A 56 3.94 4.00 8.32
N VAL A 57 3.90 2.72 8.70
CA VAL A 57 2.85 2.15 9.57
C VAL A 57 2.84 2.82 10.95
N LEU A 58 4.01 3.13 11.50
CA LEU A 58 4.12 3.85 12.78
C LEU A 58 3.73 5.33 12.67
N VAL A 59 3.90 5.94 11.49
CA VAL A 59 3.49 7.34 11.26
C VAL A 59 2.02 7.43 10.85
N LEU A 60 1.42 6.33 10.39
CA LEU A 60 0.04 6.23 9.91
C LEU A 60 -1.02 6.78 10.88
N PRO A 61 -1.05 6.45 12.19
CA PRO A 61 -2.06 7.00 13.09
C PRO A 61 -1.91 8.52 13.28
N VAL A 62 -0.68 9.03 13.31
CA VAL A 62 -0.42 10.48 13.36
C VAL A 62 -0.90 11.16 12.07
N LEU A 63 -0.72 10.50 10.92
CA LEU A 63 -1.26 10.98 9.65
C LEU A 63 -2.78 10.93 9.65
N MET A 64 -3.40 9.87 10.18
CA MET A 64 -4.86 9.75 10.28
C MET A 64 -5.46 10.85 11.16
N GLU A 65 -4.88 11.12 12.33
CA GLU A 65 -5.33 12.22 13.19
C GLU A 65 -5.23 13.58 12.46
N LYS A 66 -4.12 13.84 11.76
CA LYS A 66 -3.97 15.06 10.95
C LYS A 66 -4.97 15.14 9.81
N ILE A 67 -5.26 14.02 9.16
CA ILE A 67 -6.26 13.93 8.10
C ILE A 67 -7.66 14.14 8.68
N GLU A 68 -7.97 13.61 9.86
CA GLU A 68 -9.25 13.80 10.55
C GLU A 68 -9.47 15.23 11.01
N ILE A 69 -8.42 15.92 11.46
CA ILE A 69 -8.49 17.37 11.73
C ILE A 69 -8.77 18.15 10.44
N LEU A 70 -8.31 17.64 9.29
CA LEU A 70 -8.59 18.19 7.96
C LEU A 70 -9.97 17.79 7.39
N LYS A 71 -10.68 16.82 7.99
CA LYS A 71 -11.96 16.22 7.52
C LYS A 71 -13.20 17.09 7.74
N GLY A 72 -13.07 18.32 8.23
CA GLY A 72 -14.19 19.27 8.20
C GLY A 72 -14.61 19.55 6.76
N GLU A 73 -15.67 18.87 6.30
CA GLU A 73 -16.38 19.01 5.01
C GLU A 73 -15.61 18.57 3.73
N ARG A 74 -14.30 18.83 3.60
CA ARG A 74 -13.56 18.59 2.34
C ARG A 74 -13.33 17.14 1.94
N LEU A 75 -13.28 16.19 2.89
CA LEU A 75 -13.00 14.79 2.57
C LEU A 75 -14.26 14.05 2.09
N LEU A 76 -15.43 14.44 2.56
CA LEU A 76 -16.72 13.94 2.06
C LEU A 76 -17.02 14.48 0.66
N ASP A 77 -16.69 15.74 0.39
CA ASP A 77 -16.72 16.32 -0.95
C ASP A 77 -15.67 15.69 -1.89
N PHE A 78 -14.44 15.44 -1.41
CA PHE A 78 -13.40 14.76 -2.21
C PHE A 78 -13.71 13.28 -2.45
N LEU A 79 -14.42 12.63 -1.54
CA LEU A 79 -14.92 11.28 -1.73
C LEU A 79 -16.15 11.23 -2.66
N ASP A 80 -16.68 12.39 -3.09
CA ASP A 80 -17.89 12.52 -3.90
C ASP A 80 -19.03 11.64 -3.34
N VAL A 81 -19.15 11.61 -2.01
CA VAL A 81 -20.26 10.96 -1.31
C VAL A 81 -21.44 11.95 -1.26
N SER A 82 -21.62 12.73 -2.34
CA SER A 82 -22.83 13.50 -2.53
C SER A 82 -23.86 12.64 -3.27
N ALA A 83 -24.90 12.29 -2.52
CA ALA A 83 -26.23 11.94 -2.99
C ALA A 83 -26.41 10.58 -3.70
N GLY A 84 -26.66 9.55 -2.88
CA GLY A 84 -28.03 9.09 -2.71
C GLY A 84 -28.73 8.28 -3.82
N GLU A 85 -28.32 8.30 -5.10
CA GLU A 85 -29.11 7.60 -6.15
C GLU A 85 -28.32 6.90 -7.28
N GLY A 86 -27.00 7.01 -7.32
CA GLY A 86 -26.17 6.59 -8.47
C GLY A 86 -26.43 5.16 -8.98
N ARG A 87 -26.92 5.03 -10.21
CA ARG A 87 -26.80 3.80 -11.01
C ARG A 87 -25.32 3.62 -11.38
N LEU A 88 -24.90 2.38 -11.68
CA LEU A 88 -23.58 2.13 -12.25
C LEU A 88 -23.50 2.79 -13.62
N THR A 89 -23.04 4.04 -13.67
CA THR A 89 -22.89 4.78 -14.92
C THR A 89 -21.51 4.49 -15.50
N PHE A 90 -21.45 4.46 -16.84
CA PHE A 90 -20.19 4.26 -17.56
C PHE A 90 -19.03 5.15 -17.07
N PRO A 91 -19.24 6.44 -16.73
CA PRO A 91 -18.19 7.31 -16.18
C PRO A 91 -17.56 6.82 -14.88
N VAL A 92 -18.36 6.25 -13.96
CA VAL A 92 -17.87 5.71 -12.68
C VAL A 92 -17.00 4.48 -12.92
N LEU A 93 -17.43 3.60 -13.82
CA LEU A 93 -16.67 2.40 -14.17
C LEU A 93 -15.38 2.75 -14.93
N SER A 94 -15.43 3.70 -15.87
CA SER A 94 -14.23 4.16 -16.59
C SER A 94 -13.25 4.89 -15.69
N GLY A 95 -13.72 5.65 -14.71
CA GLY A 95 -12.88 6.30 -13.71
C GLY A 95 -12.14 5.29 -12.84
N PHE A 96 -12.86 4.31 -12.30
CA PHE A 96 -12.28 3.19 -11.55
C PHE A 96 -11.21 2.46 -12.38
N LEU A 97 -11.54 2.03 -13.60
CA LEU A 97 -10.61 1.32 -14.47
C LEU A 97 -9.39 2.18 -14.82
N GLY A 98 -9.56 3.49 -15.01
CA GLY A 98 -8.46 4.44 -15.23
C GLY A 98 -7.52 4.56 -14.03
N GLU A 99 -8.06 4.63 -12.81
CA GLU A 99 -7.27 4.67 -11.58
C GLU A 99 -6.53 3.35 -11.32
N GLN A 100 -7.15 2.20 -11.61
CA GLN A 100 -6.49 0.89 -11.56
C GLN A 100 -5.38 0.78 -12.62
N ALA A 101 -5.63 1.26 -13.84
CA ALA A 101 -4.64 1.30 -14.91
C ALA A 101 -3.45 2.22 -14.55
N LEU A 102 -3.70 3.35 -13.88
CA LEU A 102 -2.64 4.23 -13.39
C LEU A 102 -1.77 3.54 -12.33
N GLY A 103 -2.39 2.78 -11.42
CA GLY A 103 -1.65 1.94 -10.47
C GLY A 103 -0.78 0.89 -11.17
N GLY A 104 -1.33 0.19 -12.16
CA GLY A 104 -0.58 -0.76 -12.98
C GLY A 104 0.54 -0.13 -13.80
N PHE A 105 0.32 1.09 -14.32
CA PHE A 105 1.33 1.88 -15.01
C PHE A 105 2.47 2.25 -14.07
N LEU A 106 2.19 2.75 -12.86
CA LEU A 106 3.20 3.06 -11.86
C LEU A 106 4.00 1.80 -11.45
N GLY A 107 3.34 0.65 -11.33
CA GLY A 107 4.01 -0.64 -11.12
C GLY A 107 4.93 -1.03 -12.28
N THR A 108 4.52 -0.78 -13.52
CA THR A 108 5.36 -1.04 -14.70
C THR A 108 6.55 -0.09 -14.77
N VAL A 109 6.35 1.19 -14.49
CA VAL A 109 7.42 2.18 -14.36
C VAL A 109 8.43 1.71 -13.32
N LEU A 110 7.97 1.24 -12.15
CA LEU A 110 8.83 0.71 -11.12
C LEU A 110 9.71 -0.46 -11.59
N ILE A 111 9.13 -1.41 -12.34
CA ILE A 111 9.88 -2.55 -12.88
C ILE A 111 10.97 -2.07 -13.85
N LEU A 112 10.66 -1.11 -14.70
CA LEU A 112 11.57 -0.60 -15.72
C LEU A 112 12.66 0.30 -15.15
N THR A 113 12.33 1.20 -14.22
CA THR A 113 13.26 2.19 -13.66
C THR A 113 14.01 1.65 -12.44
N GLY A 114 13.48 0.63 -11.77
CA GLY A 114 14.04 0.11 -10.52
C GLY A 114 15.49 -0.35 -10.65
N ARG A 115 15.84 -1.00 -11.77
CA ARG A 115 17.22 -1.42 -12.04
C ARG A 115 18.16 -0.23 -12.25
N THR A 116 17.73 0.76 -13.03
CA THR A 116 18.50 1.99 -13.28
C THR A 116 18.77 2.76 -11.98
N VAL A 117 17.75 2.88 -11.12
CA VAL A 117 17.89 3.55 -9.81
C VAL A 117 18.81 2.75 -8.88
N LEU A 118 18.76 1.43 -8.92
CA LEU A 118 19.67 0.57 -8.15
C LEU A 118 21.14 0.71 -8.60
N GLU A 119 21.36 0.88 -9.90
CA GLU A 119 22.69 1.07 -10.49
C GLU A 119 23.26 2.46 -10.20
N TRP A 120 22.46 3.53 -10.27
CA TRP A 120 22.91 4.91 -10.04
C TRP A 120 22.89 5.36 -8.57
N GLY A 121 21.83 5.05 -7.83
CA GLY A 121 21.60 5.54 -6.47
C GLY A 121 22.02 4.57 -5.36
N GLY A 122 22.37 3.33 -5.72
CA GLY A 122 22.67 2.28 -4.76
C GLY A 122 21.42 1.68 -4.11
N ALA A 123 21.63 0.59 -3.35
CA ALA A 123 20.54 -0.26 -2.86
C ALA A 123 19.55 0.44 -1.92
N VAL A 124 20.04 1.36 -1.08
CA VAL A 124 19.20 2.08 -0.10
C VAL A 124 18.28 3.09 -0.81
N VAL A 125 18.82 3.87 -1.74
CA VAL A 125 18.04 4.87 -2.51
C VAL A 125 16.99 4.18 -3.38
N ALA A 126 17.35 3.05 -4.00
CA ALA A 126 16.40 2.24 -4.75
C ALA A 126 15.26 1.69 -3.86
N GLY A 127 15.57 1.25 -2.63
CA GLY A 127 14.56 0.82 -1.67
C GLY A 127 13.56 1.93 -1.31
N ILE A 128 14.05 3.14 -1.04
CA ILE A 128 13.20 4.31 -0.73
C ILE A 128 12.37 4.72 -1.96
N TYR A 129 12.98 4.75 -3.15
CA TYR A 129 12.28 5.03 -4.40
C TYR A 129 11.12 4.05 -4.63
N CYS A 130 11.38 2.76 -4.46
CA CYS A 130 10.36 1.72 -4.57
C CYS A 130 9.24 1.91 -3.56
N PHE A 131 9.57 2.24 -2.30
CA PHE A 131 8.57 2.55 -1.28
C PHE A 131 7.64 3.70 -1.70
N VAL A 132 8.19 4.82 -2.20
CA VAL A 132 7.39 5.99 -2.59
C VAL A 132 6.46 5.67 -3.76
N VAL A 133 6.99 5.09 -4.83
CA VAL A 133 6.20 4.78 -6.05
C VAL A 133 5.12 3.74 -5.75
N LEU A 134 5.45 2.69 -5.00
CA LEU A 134 4.48 1.68 -4.58
C LEU A 134 3.44 2.26 -3.62
N GLY A 135 3.84 3.14 -2.70
CA GLY A 135 2.93 3.81 -1.78
C GLY A 135 1.87 4.64 -2.52
N PHE A 136 2.28 5.40 -3.54
CA PHE A 136 1.34 6.14 -4.39
C PHE A 136 0.44 5.21 -5.22
N ALA A 137 1.00 4.17 -5.83
CA ALA A 137 0.22 3.21 -6.61
C ALA A 137 -0.84 2.52 -5.74
N MET A 138 -0.46 2.05 -4.54
CA MET A 138 -1.38 1.44 -3.58
C MET A 138 -2.42 2.43 -3.06
N GLY A 139 -2.02 3.68 -2.78
CA GLY A 139 -2.95 4.70 -2.30
C GLY A 139 -4.06 5.01 -3.30
N ILE A 140 -3.69 5.25 -4.57
CA ILE A 140 -4.65 5.55 -5.65
C ILE A 140 -5.57 4.34 -5.88
N THR A 141 -4.99 3.15 -6.05
CA THR A 141 -5.77 1.93 -6.34
C THR A 141 -6.68 1.52 -5.18
N SER A 142 -6.23 1.68 -3.93
CA SER A 142 -7.02 1.38 -2.73
C SER A 142 -8.18 2.35 -2.53
N MET A 143 -7.96 3.66 -2.70
CA MET A 143 -9.03 4.66 -2.63
C MET A 143 -10.07 4.46 -3.74
N SER A 144 -9.60 4.16 -4.94
CA SER A 144 -10.45 3.79 -6.08
C SER A 144 -11.31 2.56 -5.79
N LEU A 145 -10.70 1.51 -5.24
CA LEU A 145 -11.39 0.29 -4.84
C LEU A 145 -12.42 0.57 -3.74
N PHE A 146 -12.07 1.37 -2.73
CA PHE A 146 -12.99 1.72 -1.65
C PHE A 146 -14.23 2.45 -2.16
N ARG A 147 -14.06 3.44 -3.05
CA ARG A 147 -15.18 4.13 -3.72
C ARG A 147 -16.05 3.16 -4.52
N PHE A 148 -15.43 2.24 -5.27
CA PHE A 148 -16.13 1.23 -6.04
C PHE A 148 -16.92 0.24 -5.17
N VAL A 149 -16.31 -0.24 -4.08
CA VAL A 149 -16.94 -1.15 -3.11
C VAL A 149 -18.14 -0.48 -2.43
N LEU A 150 -18.01 0.77 -1.99
CA LEU A 150 -19.13 1.52 -1.39
C LEU A 150 -20.31 1.68 -2.35
N CYS A 151 -20.04 1.91 -3.65
CA CYS A 151 -21.07 1.97 -4.69
C CYS A 151 -21.79 0.62 -4.88
N PHE A 152 -21.06 -0.51 -4.80
CA PHE A 152 -21.63 -1.86 -4.96
C PHE A 152 -22.35 -2.39 -3.71
N SER A 153 -21.83 -2.09 -2.53
CA SER A 153 -22.34 -2.61 -1.25
C SER A 153 -23.76 -2.14 -0.94
N SER A 154 -24.22 -1.02 -1.51
CA SER A 154 -25.57 -0.50 -1.24
C SER A 154 -26.67 -1.15 -2.09
N LYS A 155 -26.36 -1.91 -3.16
CA LYS A 155 -27.38 -2.42 -4.10
C LYS A 155 -27.40 -3.93 -4.37
N HIS A 156 -26.28 -4.68 -4.45
CA HIS A 156 -26.34 -6.12 -4.82
C HIS A 156 -25.19 -6.99 -4.23
N TRP A 157 -25.39 -7.52 -3.02
CA TRP A 157 -24.42 -8.38 -2.30
C TRP A 157 -23.97 -9.64 -3.08
N SER A 158 -24.88 -10.33 -3.78
CA SER A 158 -24.54 -11.55 -4.53
C SER A 158 -23.67 -11.30 -5.77
N VAL A 159 -23.86 -10.16 -6.44
CA VAL A 159 -23.04 -9.78 -7.61
C VAL A 159 -21.65 -9.35 -7.16
N TYR A 160 -21.57 -8.68 -6.02
CA TYR A 160 -20.29 -8.34 -5.38
C TYR A 160 -19.48 -9.58 -5.01
N GLY A 161 -20.11 -10.60 -4.41
CA GLY A 161 -19.44 -11.86 -4.07
C GLY A 161 -18.85 -12.58 -5.29
N PHE A 162 -19.60 -12.62 -6.40
CA PHE A 162 -19.10 -13.20 -7.65
C PHE A 162 -17.95 -12.38 -8.27
N ALA A 163 -18.07 -11.06 -8.30
CA ALA A 163 -17.04 -10.18 -8.84
C ALA A 163 -15.74 -10.24 -8.00
N ALA A 164 -15.86 -10.28 -6.67
CA ALA A 164 -14.73 -10.44 -5.76
C ALA A 164 -14.04 -11.80 -5.95
N PHE A 165 -14.82 -12.87 -6.11
CA PHE A 165 -14.29 -14.20 -6.38
C PHE A 165 -13.58 -14.27 -7.74
N ALA A 166 -14.15 -13.66 -8.78
CA ALA A 166 -13.54 -13.57 -10.11
C ALA A 166 -12.24 -12.75 -10.07
N SER A 167 -12.23 -11.61 -9.38
CA SER A 167 -11.03 -10.78 -9.19
C SER A 167 -9.92 -11.53 -8.44
N LEU A 168 -10.26 -12.21 -7.35
CA LEU A 168 -9.32 -13.02 -6.58
C LEU A 168 -8.72 -14.15 -7.43
N SER A 169 -9.56 -14.81 -8.23
CA SER A 169 -9.12 -15.88 -9.15
C SER A 169 -8.15 -15.35 -10.21
N ILE A 170 -8.44 -14.19 -10.81
CA ILE A 170 -7.58 -13.54 -11.80
C ILE A 170 -6.24 -13.11 -11.16
N MET A 171 -6.29 -12.55 -9.95
CA MET A 171 -5.09 -12.13 -9.23
C MET A 171 -4.16 -13.31 -8.90
N ILE A 172 -4.73 -14.46 -8.49
CA ILE A 172 -3.96 -15.68 -8.26
C ILE A 172 -3.30 -16.18 -9.55
N CYS A 173 -4.02 -16.13 -10.68
CA CYS A 173 -3.46 -16.50 -11.98
C CYS A 173 -2.26 -15.61 -12.35
N PHE A 174 -2.39 -14.29 -12.23
CA PHE A 174 -1.29 -13.37 -12.50
C PHE A 174 -0.13 -13.55 -11.54
N PHE A 175 -0.39 -13.80 -10.26
CA PHE A 175 0.64 -14.10 -9.28
C PHE A 175 1.43 -15.36 -9.65
N MET A 176 0.74 -16.44 -10.03
CA MET A 176 1.38 -17.68 -10.47
C MET A 176 2.22 -17.50 -11.74
N VAL A 177 1.71 -16.73 -12.71
CA VAL A 177 2.46 -16.38 -13.93
C VAL A 177 3.71 -15.56 -13.59
N GLY A 178 3.57 -14.57 -12.69
CA GLY A 178 4.68 -13.73 -12.23
C GLY A 178 5.77 -14.53 -11.53
N VAL A 179 5.41 -15.41 -10.58
CA VAL A 179 6.37 -16.30 -9.89
C VAL A 179 7.09 -17.20 -10.90
N LYS A 180 6.37 -17.73 -11.89
CA LYS A 180 6.96 -18.59 -12.92
C LYS A 180 7.85 -17.84 -13.93
N SER A 181 7.65 -16.54 -14.11
CA SER A 181 8.50 -15.73 -15.01
C SER A 181 9.83 -15.31 -14.40
N VAL A 182 9.98 -15.42 -13.07
CA VAL A 182 11.19 -15.01 -12.34
C VAL A 182 12.06 -16.22 -11.94
N ALA A 183 11.49 -17.43 -11.92
CA ALA A 183 12.21 -18.71 -11.75
C ALA A 183 12.68 -19.25 -13.11
#